data_AF-A0A8T4RHT7-F1
#
_entry.id   AF-A0A8T4RHT7-F1
#
_cell.length_a   1.000
_cell.length_b   1.000
_cell.length_c   1.000
_cell.angle_alpha   90.00
_cell.angle_beta   90.00
_cell.angle_gamma   90.00
#
_symmetry.space_group_name_H-M   'P 1'
#
loop_
_entity.id
_entity.type
_entity.pdbx_description
1 polymer ?
#
loop_
_entity_poly.entity_id
_entity_poly.type
_entity_poly.pdbx_seq_one_letter_code
_entity_poly.pdbx_strand_id
1 'polypeptide(L)' 'MVFVRTKMIKGHRYCYLVKGIWTQGKCRQKVIRYLGKYGDLHKKN' A
#
# COMPACT_ATOMS: atom_id res chain seq x y z
N MET A 1 -6.33 -8.02 -8.44
CA MET A 1 -7.05 -7.22 -7.43
C MET A 1 -6.16 -6.10 -6.92
N VAL A 2 -6.72 -4.89 -6.74
CA VAL A 2 -6.02 -3.70 -6.22
C VAL A 2 -6.57 -3.36 -4.84
N PHE A 3 -5.72 -3.06 -3.88
CA PHE A 3 -6.13 -2.69 -2.53
C PHE A 3 -5.07 -1.83 -1.82
N VAL A 4 -5.47 -1.17 -0.74
CA VAL A 4 -4.57 -0.38 0.10
C VAL A 4 -3.89 -1.29 1.12
N ARG A 5 -2.57 -1.23 1.19
CA ARG A 5 -1.74 -1.91 2.19
C ARG A 5 -1.10 -0.88 3.11
N THR A 6 -1.23 -1.08 4.42
CA THR A 6 -0.52 -0.28 5.41
C THR A 6 0.73 -1.00 5.89
N LYS A 7 1.84 -0.27 6.04
CA LYS A 7 3.10 -0.78 6.61
C LYS A 7 3.56 0.13 7.74
N MET A 8 4.01 -0.47 8.84
CA MET A 8 4.68 0.26 9.92
C MET A 8 6.19 0.31 9.64
N ILE A 9 6.77 1.51 9.65
CA ILE A 9 8.21 1.72 9.46
C ILE A 9 8.63 2.81 10.46
N LYS A 10 9.58 2.50 11.36
CA LYS A 10 10.09 3.42 12.39
C LYS A 10 8.96 4.11 13.19
N GLY A 11 7.97 3.35 13.65
CA GLY A 11 6.83 3.87 14.41
C GLY A 11 5.81 4.69 13.61
N HIS A 12 5.99 4.86 12.30
CA HIS A 12 5.04 5.55 11.43
C HIS A 12 4.28 4.57 10.53
N ARG A 13 2.98 4.80 10.35
CA ARG A 13 2.13 4.01 9.46
C ARG A 13 2.05 4.66 8.08
N TYR A 14 2.41 3.90 7.06
CA TYR A 14 2.47 4.32 5.67
C TYR A 14 1.51 3.52 4.81
N CYS A 15 0.86 4.17 3.86
CA CYS A 15 -0.13 3.57 2.98
C CYS A 15 0.41 3.43 1.56
N TYR A 16 0.14 2.28 0.96
CA TYR A 16 0.54 1.96 -0.40
C TYR A 16 -0.64 1.36 -1.14
N LEU A 17 -0.86 1.79 -2.38
CA LEU A 17 -1.74 1.09 -3.31
C LEU A 17 -0.95 -0.08 -3.90
N VAL A 18 -1.44 -1.29 -3.72
CA VAL A 18 -0.80 -2.51 -4.22
C VAL A 18 -1.74 -3.27 -5.15
N LYS A 19 -1.18 -3.94 -6.16
CA LYS A 19 -1.91 -4.91 -6.99
C LYS A 19 -1.37 -6.31 -6.77
N GLY A 20 -2.29 -7.25 -6.60
CA GLY A 20 -1.97 -8.67 -6.75
C GLY A 20 -1.76 -9.00 -8.22
N ILE A 21 -0.59 -9.54 -8.55
CA ILE A 21 -0.22 -10.09 -9.85
C ILE A 21 0.14 -11.56 -9.68
N TRP A 22 -0.34 -12.42 -10.56
CA TRP A 22 0.06 -13.82 -10.59
C TRP A 22 1.28 -13.96 -11.49
N THR A 23 2.34 -14.56 -10.96
CA THR A 23 3.58 -14.81 -11.71
C THR A 23 4.07 -16.21 -11.36
N GLN A 24 4.28 -17.07 -12.36
CA GLN A 24 4.77 -18.45 -12.17
C GLN A 24 3.95 -19.24 -11.13
N GLY A 25 2.61 -19.14 -11.20
CA GLY A 25 1.71 -19.83 -10.27
C GLY A 25 1.68 -19.28 -8.84
N LYS A 26 2.39 -18.19 -8.53
CA LYS A 26 2.39 -17.54 -7.21
C LYS A 26 1.77 -16.15 -7.29
N CYS A 27 0.93 -15.79 -6.32
CA CYS A 27 0.42 -14.43 -6.19
C CYS A 27 1.50 -13.54 -5.54
N ARG A 28 1.96 -12.52 -6.26
CA ARG A 28 2.87 -11.48 -5.77
C ARG A 28 2.14 -10.15 -5.65
N GLN A 29 2.49 -9.35 -4.65
CA GLN A 29 1.98 -8.00 -4.50
C GLN A 29 2.98 -7.01 -5.11
N LYS A 30 2.57 -6.26 -6.12
CA LYS A 30 3.35 -5.17 -6.71
C LYS A 30 2.82 -3.84 -6.20
N VAL A 31 3.72 -3.01 -5.66
CA VAL A 31 3.39 -1.63 -5.27
C VAL A 31 3.11 -0.82 -6.54
N ILE A 32 1.95 -0.17 -6.59
CA ILE A 32 1.55 0.72 -7.67
C ILE A 32 1.91 2.15 -7.31
N ARG A 33 1.53 2.58 -6.09
CA ARG A 33 1.66 3.97 -5.66
C ARG A 33 1.84 4.07 -4.16
N TYR A 34 2.69 4.98 -3.72
CA TYR A 34 2.74 5.43 -2.33
C TYR A 34 1.65 6.48 -2.10
N LEU A 35 0.80 6.24 -1.10
CA LEU A 35 -0.37 7.07 -0.78
C LEU A 35 -0.09 8.09 0.32
N GLY A 36 1.07 8.01 0.98
CA GLY A 36 1.41 8.90 2.10
C GLY A 36 1.36 8.20 3.46
N LYS A 37 1.58 9.00 4.52
CA LYS A 37 1.42 8.56 5.90
C LYS A 37 -0.07 8.46 6.23
N TYR A 38 -0.47 7.45 6.99
CA TYR A 38 -1.87 7.17 7.32
C TYR A 38 -2.58 8.38 7.94
N GLY A 39 -1.90 9.15 8.80
CA GLY A 39 -2.47 10.36 9.42
C GLY A 39 -2.63 11.55 8.47
N ASP A 40 -1.89 11.59 7.36
CA ASP A 40 -1.94 12.71 6.40
C ASP A 40 -3.05 12.50 5.36
N LEU A 41 -3.46 11.25 5.13
CA LEU A 41 -4.57 10.90 4.23
C LEU A 41 -5.92 11.46 4.69
N HIS A 42 -6.08 11.73 5.99
CA HIS A 42 -7.31 12.28 6.56
C HIS A 42 -7.39 13.81 6.54
N LYS A 43 -6.29 14.51 6.17
CA LYS A 43 -6.19 15.98 6.19
C LYS A 43 -6.63 16.67 4.89
N LYS A 44 -7.11 15.92 3.89
CA LYS A 44 -7.78 16.50 2.72
C LYS A 44 -9.29 16.52 2.96
N ASN A 45 -9.75 17.49 3.74
CA ASN A 45 -11.11 18.00 3.68
C ASN A 45 -11.13 19.44 4.16
#